data_AF-A0A0W0F394-F1
#
_entry.id   AF-A0A0W0F394-F1
#
_cell.length_a   1.000
_cell.length_b   1.000
_cell.length_c   1.000
_cell.angle_alpha   90.00
_cell.angle_beta   90.00
_cell.angle_gamma   90.00
#
_symmetry.space_group_name_H-M   'P 1'
#
loop_
_entity.id
_entity.type
_entity.pdbx_description
1 polymer ?
#
loop_
_entity_poly.entity_id
_entity_poly.type
_entity_poly.pdbx_seq_one_letter_code
_entity_poly.pdbx_strand_id
1 'polypeptide(L)'
;MAEDKKPSGSRPKREEPVVEEAVIESAMPVQVVLAVKEVKAALPRAFTGTRKDAKKFLREVLIYVALNPKAFPDDRSKKLFLLLYMTDGPGEFWKNEKTNLLLAYDPDAEKVTWSEFLDDFRTSFEPLDPALKVQLELKDLRMKERADKYTYQFTYLAKQTGYNDAAQIVAFKRGLLKSLVLKIMTRPEGAPTTIKDWMNTAIIFDESYKQAIEYGKTWDDEHGGKKPQRSFRKKEDIAIKQITEID
;
A
#
# COMPACT_ATOMS: atom_id res chain seq x y z
N MET A 1 -82.63 -91.18 4.42
CA MET A 1 -81.25 -91.71 4.35
C MET A 1 -80.30 -90.55 4.16
N ALA A 2 -79.17 -90.56 4.86
CA ALA A 2 -78.30 -89.41 5.12
C ALA A 2 -78.97 -88.30 5.97
N GLU A 3 -78.19 -87.72 6.88
CA GLU A 3 -78.65 -86.84 7.97
C GLU A 3 -77.83 -85.53 8.03
N ASP A 4 -78.26 -84.64 8.92
CA ASP A 4 -77.69 -83.34 9.29
C ASP A 4 -76.15 -83.14 9.27
N LYS A 5 -75.72 -81.93 8.86
CA LYS A 5 -75.44 -80.86 9.85
C LYS A 5 -75.33 -79.44 9.29
N LYS A 6 -75.82 -78.50 10.09
CA LYS A 6 -75.79 -77.01 10.02
C LYS A 6 -75.02 -76.49 11.27
N PRO A 7 -74.85 -75.17 11.53
CA PRO A 7 -74.70 -73.98 10.66
C PRO A 7 -73.56 -73.02 11.13
N SER A 8 -73.60 -71.76 10.66
CA SER A 8 -73.12 -70.51 11.34
C SER A 8 -71.63 -70.11 11.19
N GLY A 9 -71.25 -68.84 10.92
CA GLY A 9 -72.02 -67.69 10.40
C GLY A 9 -72.01 -66.40 11.26
N SER A 10 -71.24 -65.37 10.86
CA SER A 10 -71.34 -63.94 11.25
C SER A 10 -70.23 -63.11 10.55
N ARG A 11 -70.35 -61.82 10.17
CA ARG A 11 -71.51 -60.93 9.89
C ARG A 11 -71.00 -59.69 9.09
N PRO A 12 -71.72 -59.11 8.10
CA PRO A 12 -71.22 -58.02 7.23
C PRO A 12 -71.87 -56.63 7.42
N LYS A 13 -71.15 -55.54 7.01
CA LYS A 13 -71.61 -54.18 6.57
C LYS A 13 -70.39 -53.20 6.45
N ARG A 14 -70.38 -52.08 5.70
CA ARG A 14 -71.34 -51.41 4.77
C ARG A 14 -70.61 -50.52 3.72
N GLU A 15 -71.26 -50.26 2.58
CA GLU A 15 -71.14 -49.11 1.63
C GLU A 15 -70.68 -47.75 2.29
N GLU A 16 -70.00 -46.75 1.68
CA GLU A 16 -69.45 -46.36 0.32
C GLU A 16 -68.56 -45.05 0.52
N PRO A 17 -68.06 -44.21 -0.46
CA PRO A 17 -68.24 -44.07 -1.93
C PRO A 17 -66.90 -43.86 -2.76
N VAL A 18 -66.72 -42.72 -3.49
CA VAL A 18 -65.73 -42.47 -4.59
C VAL A 18 -65.18 -41.02 -4.65
N VAL A 19 -63.89 -40.82 -5.00
CA VAL A 19 -63.32 -39.68 -5.80
C VAL A 19 -62.08 -40.18 -6.57
N GLU A 20 -61.81 -39.65 -7.78
CA GLU A 20 -60.61 -39.92 -8.61
C GLU A 20 -59.47 -38.93 -8.36
N GLU A 21 -58.20 -39.37 -8.44
CA GLU A 21 -57.17 -38.66 -9.22
C GLU A 21 -55.99 -39.59 -9.58
N ALA A 22 -55.28 -39.31 -10.67
CA ALA A 22 -54.26 -40.20 -11.24
C ALA A 22 -52.83 -39.78 -10.84
N VAL A 23 -52.11 -40.67 -10.14
CA VAL A 23 -50.70 -40.46 -9.77
C VAL A 23 -49.76 -41.13 -10.77
N ILE A 24 -49.10 -40.33 -11.61
CA ILE A 24 -47.99 -40.75 -12.46
C ILE A 24 -46.68 -40.32 -11.77
N GLU A 25 -46.14 -41.14 -10.87
CA GLU A 25 -44.81 -40.86 -10.28
C GLU A 25 -43.67 -41.52 -11.06
N SER A 26 -42.83 -40.65 -11.61
CA SER A 26 -41.66 -40.96 -12.42
C SER A 26 -40.56 -41.66 -11.60
N ALA A 27 -40.08 -42.81 -12.09
CA ALA A 27 -38.89 -43.44 -11.55
C ALA A 27 -37.63 -42.61 -11.89
N MET A 28 -37.18 -41.79 -10.95
CA MET A 28 -35.99 -40.95 -11.15
C MET A 28 -34.70 -41.79 -11.28
N PRO A 29 -33.82 -41.50 -12.25
CA PRO A 29 -32.50 -42.12 -12.32
C PRO A 29 -31.59 -41.56 -11.22
N VAL A 30 -30.98 -42.45 -10.43
CA VAL A 30 -30.01 -42.07 -9.40
C VAL A 30 -28.73 -41.56 -10.07
N GLN A 31 -28.59 -40.24 -10.18
CA GLN A 31 -27.36 -39.62 -10.65
C GLN A 31 -26.27 -39.74 -9.59
N VAL A 32 -25.23 -40.53 -9.89
CA VAL A 32 -24.05 -40.65 -9.03
C VAL A 32 -23.26 -39.34 -9.10
N VAL A 33 -23.42 -38.48 -8.09
CA VAL A 33 -22.64 -37.25 -7.93
C VAL A 33 -21.19 -37.62 -7.66
N LEU A 34 -20.38 -37.65 -8.72
CA LEU A 34 -18.93 -37.82 -8.62
C LEU A 34 -18.32 -36.61 -7.91
N ALA A 35 -18.04 -36.76 -6.62
CA ALA A 35 -17.32 -35.77 -5.82
C ALA A 35 -15.92 -35.52 -6.43
N VAL A 36 -15.80 -34.43 -7.19
CA VAL A 36 -14.55 -34.06 -7.88
C VAL A 36 -13.54 -33.62 -6.83
N LYS A 37 -12.53 -34.47 -6.59
CA LYS A 37 -11.35 -34.05 -5.81
C LYS A 37 -10.57 -33.03 -6.63
N GLU A 38 -10.39 -31.85 -6.05
CA GLU A 38 -9.37 -30.89 -6.49
C GLU A 38 -7.99 -31.55 -6.48
N VAL A 39 -7.10 -31.09 -7.37
CA VAL A 39 -5.69 -31.48 -7.33
C VAL A 39 -5.09 -30.92 -6.05
N LYS A 40 -4.37 -31.77 -5.29
CA LYS A 40 -3.61 -31.38 -4.07
C LYS A 40 -2.36 -30.54 -4.40
N ALA A 41 -2.54 -29.49 -5.20
CA ALA A 41 -1.55 -28.43 -5.37
C ALA A 41 -1.49 -27.57 -4.09
N ALA A 42 -0.34 -26.94 -3.85
CA ALA A 42 -0.25 -25.92 -2.82
C ALA A 42 -1.13 -24.72 -3.20
N LEU A 43 -1.89 -24.21 -2.23
CA LEU A 43 -2.68 -22.98 -2.40
C LEU A 43 -1.75 -21.78 -2.64
N PRO A 44 -2.17 -20.74 -3.39
CA PRO A 44 -1.41 -19.51 -3.54
C PRO A 44 -1.08 -18.86 -2.19
N ARG A 45 0.02 -18.11 -2.10
CA ARG A 45 0.31 -17.27 -0.94
C ARG A 45 -0.62 -16.06 -0.90
N ALA A 46 -0.95 -15.60 0.31
CA ALA A 46 -1.64 -14.34 0.51
C ALA A 46 -0.84 -13.15 -0.06
N PHE A 47 -1.53 -12.16 -0.64
CA PHE A 47 -0.92 -11.04 -1.35
C PHE A 47 -1.37 -9.67 -0.84
N THR A 48 -0.41 -8.91 -0.31
CA THR A 48 -0.59 -7.61 0.36
C THR A 48 -0.59 -6.39 -0.57
N GLY A 49 -0.73 -6.59 -1.87
CA GLY A 49 -0.55 -5.51 -2.86
C GLY A 49 0.91 -5.07 -3.05
N THR A 50 1.88 -5.79 -2.46
CA THR A 50 3.30 -5.47 -2.57
C THR A 50 3.80 -5.73 -3.99
N ARG A 51 3.99 -4.66 -4.78
CA ARG A 51 4.37 -4.69 -6.21
C ARG A 51 5.54 -5.64 -6.57
N LYS A 52 6.50 -5.84 -5.65
CA LYS A 52 7.62 -6.79 -5.84
C LYS A 52 7.18 -8.25 -5.95
N ASP A 53 6.15 -8.62 -5.20
CA ASP A 53 5.63 -9.99 -5.09
C ASP A 53 4.50 -10.29 -6.09
N ALA A 54 3.92 -9.25 -6.69
CA ALA A 54 2.78 -9.36 -7.61
C ALA A 54 3.01 -10.37 -8.75
N LYS A 55 4.19 -10.33 -9.40
CA LYS A 55 4.56 -11.27 -10.47
C LYS A 55 4.70 -12.72 -9.99
N LYS A 56 5.03 -12.93 -8.71
CA LYS A 56 5.11 -14.27 -8.09
C LYS A 56 3.72 -14.77 -7.71
N PHE A 57 2.94 -13.96 -7.00
CA PHE A 57 1.55 -14.26 -6.64
C PHE A 57 0.71 -14.63 -7.86
N LEU A 58 0.76 -13.80 -8.92
CA LEU A 58 0.02 -14.05 -10.16
C LEU A 58 0.39 -15.40 -10.80
N ARG A 59 1.67 -15.80 -10.71
CA ARG A 59 2.14 -17.11 -11.21
C ARG A 59 1.63 -18.27 -10.35
N GLU A 60 1.59 -18.13 -9.02
CA GLU A 60 1.03 -19.13 -8.11
C GLU A 60 -0.48 -19.34 -8.38
N VAL A 61 -1.24 -18.24 -8.55
CA VAL A 61 -2.67 -18.27 -8.91
C VAL A 61 -2.90 -18.92 -10.28
N LEU A 62 -2.18 -18.50 -11.32
CA LEU A 62 -2.34 -19.04 -12.68
C LEU A 62 -2.05 -20.55 -12.76
N ILE A 63 -1.03 -21.03 -12.02
CA ILE A 63 -0.73 -22.47 -11.94
C ILE A 63 -1.88 -23.21 -11.23
N TYR A 64 -2.38 -22.69 -10.11
CA TYR A 64 -3.46 -23.35 -9.38
C TYR A 64 -4.77 -23.45 -10.19
N VAL A 65 -5.13 -22.38 -10.90
CA VAL A 65 -6.30 -22.35 -11.81
C VAL A 65 -6.13 -23.35 -12.95
N ALA A 66 -4.96 -23.39 -13.60
CA ALA A 66 -4.67 -24.30 -14.71
C ALA A 66 -4.65 -25.79 -14.29
N LEU A 67 -4.32 -26.10 -13.04
CA LEU A 67 -4.38 -27.46 -12.48
C LEU A 67 -5.80 -27.91 -12.10
N ASN A 68 -6.74 -26.97 -11.91
CA ASN A 68 -8.09 -27.25 -11.43
C ASN A 68 -9.20 -26.71 -12.38
N PRO A 69 -9.17 -27.02 -13.69
CA PRO A 69 -10.12 -26.44 -14.67
C PRO A 69 -11.59 -26.79 -14.40
N LYS A 70 -11.87 -27.84 -13.62
CA LYS A 70 -13.24 -28.20 -13.18
C LYS A 70 -13.77 -27.32 -12.04
N ALA A 71 -12.89 -26.71 -11.24
CA ALA A 71 -13.26 -25.77 -10.18
C ALA A 71 -13.39 -24.32 -10.70
N PHE A 72 -12.77 -24.03 -11.85
CA PHE A 72 -12.75 -22.70 -12.48
C PHE A 72 -13.26 -22.73 -13.93
N PRO A 73 -14.51 -23.16 -14.18
CA PRO A 73 -15.04 -23.35 -15.53
C PRO A 73 -15.22 -22.03 -16.30
N ASP A 74 -15.52 -20.95 -15.58
CA ASP A 74 -15.86 -19.62 -16.09
C ASP A 74 -14.85 -18.55 -15.63
N ASP A 75 -14.95 -17.32 -16.13
CA ASP A 75 -14.00 -16.26 -15.76
C ASP A 75 -14.29 -15.59 -14.41
N ARG A 76 -15.53 -15.65 -13.90
CA ARG A 76 -15.91 -15.07 -12.60
C ARG A 76 -15.35 -15.88 -11.43
N SER A 77 -15.38 -17.22 -11.51
CA SER A 77 -14.74 -18.10 -10.53
C SER A 77 -13.22 -17.87 -10.45
N LYS A 78 -12.55 -17.64 -11.59
CA LYS A 78 -11.11 -17.27 -11.66
C LYS A 78 -10.82 -15.91 -11.00
N LYS A 79 -11.62 -14.88 -11.31
CA LYS A 79 -11.54 -13.54 -10.69
C LYS A 79 -11.69 -13.65 -9.16
N LEU A 80 -12.78 -14.27 -8.70
CA LEU A 80 -13.09 -14.42 -7.27
C LEU A 80 -12.01 -15.23 -6.53
N PHE A 81 -11.43 -16.26 -7.16
CA PHE A 81 -10.33 -17.02 -6.59
C PHE A 81 -9.06 -16.16 -6.42
N LEU A 82 -8.67 -15.35 -7.42
CA LEU A 82 -7.54 -14.43 -7.28
C LEU A 82 -7.79 -13.44 -6.12
N LEU A 83 -8.99 -12.84 -6.09
CA LEU A 83 -9.41 -11.87 -5.08
C LEU A 83 -9.41 -12.45 -3.66
N LEU A 84 -9.80 -13.72 -3.49
CA LEU A 84 -9.82 -14.40 -2.19
C LEU A 84 -8.44 -14.34 -1.49
N TYR A 85 -7.35 -14.55 -2.23
CA TYR A 85 -5.98 -14.56 -1.70
C TYR A 85 -5.32 -13.18 -1.59
N MET A 86 -6.01 -12.10 -1.98
CA MET A 86 -5.56 -10.75 -1.65
C MET A 86 -5.96 -10.44 -0.20
N THR A 87 -5.03 -9.96 0.61
CA THR A 87 -5.26 -9.64 2.04
C THR A 87 -4.46 -8.40 2.41
N ASP A 88 -5.00 -7.53 3.27
CA ASP A 88 -4.32 -6.36 3.82
C ASP A 88 -3.86 -5.29 2.80
N GLY A 89 -3.60 -4.08 3.32
CA GLY A 89 -2.84 -3.03 2.64
C GLY A 89 -3.41 -2.62 1.26
N PRO A 90 -2.54 -2.27 0.28
CA PRO A 90 -2.98 -1.95 -1.08
C PRO A 90 -3.68 -3.10 -1.81
N GLY A 91 -3.46 -4.36 -1.38
CA GLY A 91 -4.13 -5.53 -1.96
C GLY A 91 -5.62 -5.56 -1.62
N GLU A 92 -5.95 -5.29 -0.36
CA GLU A 92 -7.33 -5.24 0.13
C GLU A 92 -8.17 -4.13 -0.52
N PHE A 93 -7.58 -2.95 -0.79
CA PHE A 93 -8.31 -1.87 -1.47
C PHE A 93 -8.78 -2.28 -2.87
N TRP A 94 -7.85 -2.76 -3.71
CA TRP A 94 -8.17 -3.24 -5.06
C TRP A 94 -9.10 -4.46 -5.02
N LYS A 95 -8.90 -5.37 -4.06
CA LYS A 95 -9.79 -6.51 -3.82
C LYS A 95 -11.23 -6.05 -3.63
N ASN A 96 -11.46 -5.11 -2.72
CA ASN A 96 -12.80 -4.68 -2.35
C ASN A 96 -13.50 -3.97 -3.50
N GLU A 97 -12.77 -3.13 -4.26
CA GLU A 97 -13.26 -2.51 -5.50
C GLU A 97 -13.82 -3.56 -6.49
N LYS A 98 -13.00 -4.55 -6.88
CA LYS A 98 -13.42 -5.56 -7.87
C LYS A 98 -14.44 -6.56 -7.32
N THR A 99 -14.31 -6.94 -6.05
CA THR A 99 -15.20 -7.94 -5.41
C THR A 99 -16.62 -7.39 -5.29
N ASN A 100 -16.80 -6.11 -4.95
CA ASN A 100 -18.12 -5.50 -4.83
C ASN A 100 -18.92 -5.59 -6.15
N LEU A 101 -18.29 -5.27 -7.29
CA LEU A 101 -18.91 -5.38 -8.61
C LEU A 101 -19.24 -6.83 -8.98
N LEU A 102 -18.31 -7.76 -8.73
CA LEU A 102 -18.49 -9.19 -9.03
C LEU A 102 -19.48 -9.91 -8.10
N LEU A 103 -19.76 -9.38 -6.91
CA LEU A 103 -20.82 -9.86 -6.02
C LEU A 103 -22.17 -9.19 -6.30
N ALA A 104 -22.18 -7.97 -6.81
CA ALA A 104 -23.39 -7.27 -7.26
C ALA A 104 -23.96 -7.81 -8.60
N TYR A 105 -23.28 -8.76 -9.25
CA TYR A 105 -23.59 -9.23 -10.61
C TYR A 105 -23.59 -8.07 -11.62
N ASP A 106 -22.64 -7.14 -11.47
CA ASP A 106 -22.52 -6.00 -12.38
C ASP A 106 -22.23 -6.48 -13.83
N PRO A 107 -23.06 -6.06 -14.81
CA PRO A 107 -23.02 -6.64 -16.14
C PRO A 107 -21.80 -6.21 -16.96
N ASP A 108 -21.03 -5.21 -16.54
CA ASP A 108 -19.78 -4.83 -17.21
C ASP A 108 -18.59 -5.54 -16.54
N ALA A 109 -18.58 -5.66 -15.22
CA ALA A 109 -17.58 -6.45 -14.49
C ALA A 109 -17.67 -7.96 -14.77
N GLU A 110 -18.86 -8.50 -15.11
CA GLU A 110 -18.97 -9.86 -15.61
C GLU A 110 -18.38 -10.02 -17.02
N LYS A 111 -18.66 -9.08 -17.95
CA LYS A 111 -18.13 -9.10 -19.34
C LYS A 111 -16.61 -9.09 -19.44
N VAL A 112 -15.93 -8.39 -18.53
CA VAL A 112 -14.44 -8.34 -18.47
C VAL A 112 -13.88 -9.76 -18.51
N THR A 113 -13.06 -10.08 -19.49
CA THR A 113 -12.46 -11.41 -19.62
C THR A 113 -11.41 -11.65 -18.53
N TRP A 114 -11.04 -12.92 -18.32
CA TRP A 114 -9.94 -13.28 -17.45
C TRP A 114 -8.60 -12.65 -17.90
N SER A 115 -8.38 -12.41 -19.20
CA SER A 115 -7.17 -11.71 -19.65
C SER A 115 -7.18 -10.25 -19.23
N GLU A 116 -8.25 -9.50 -19.52
CA GLU A 116 -8.37 -8.08 -19.18
C GLU A 116 -8.25 -7.85 -17.67
N PHE A 117 -8.83 -8.76 -16.85
CA PHE A 117 -8.69 -8.73 -15.40
C PHE A 117 -7.24 -8.97 -14.92
N LEU A 118 -6.51 -9.88 -15.59
CA LEU A 118 -5.08 -10.09 -15.32
C LEU A 118 -4.23 -8.90 -15.75
N ASP A 119 -4.63 -8.18 -16.80
CA ASP A 119 -3.94 -6.99 -17.30
C ASP A 119 -4.17 -5.77 -16.40
N ASP A 120 -5.40 -5.52 -15.92
CA ASP A 120 -5.68 -4.55 -14.85
C ASP A 120 -4.85 -4.88 -13.58
N PHE A 121 -4.81 -6.14 -13.15
CA PHE A 121 -3.94 -6.55 -12.03
C PHE A 121 -2.46 -6.23 -12.30
N ARG A 122 -1.95 -6.52 -13.51
CA ARG A 122 -0.55 -6.25 -13.90
C ARG A 122 -0.24 -4.75 -13.86
N THR A 123 -1.13 -3.90 -14.37
CA THR A 123 -0.98 -2.43 -14.34
C THR A 123 -1.10 -1.88 -12.93
N SER A 124 -2.11 -2.30 -12.17
CA SER A 124 -2.35 -1.85 -10.79
C SER A 124 -1.19 -2.15 -9.84
N PHE A 125 -0.54 -3.31 -10.02
CA PHE A 125 0.61 -3.75 -9.20
C PHE A 125 1.95 -3.74 -9.94
N GLU A 126 2.07 -2.97 -11.03
CA GLU A 126 3.30 -2.92 -11.82
C GLU A 126 4.50 -2.47 -10.96
N PRO A 127 5.66 -3.14 -11.02
CA PRO A 127 6.89 -2.66 -10.38
C PRO A 127 7.19 -1.24 -10.87
N LEU A 128 7.41 -0.29 -9.94
CA LEU A 128 7.83 1.06 -10.31
C LEU A 128 9.07 0.99 -11.21
N ASP A 129 9.01 1.68 -12.35
CA ASP A 129 10.16 1.94 -13.23
C ASP A 129 11.40 2.28 -12.37
N PRO A 130 12.55 1.61 -12.57
CA PRO A 130 13.79 1.93 -11.89
C PRO A 130 14.12 3.43 -11.85
N ALA A 131 13.84 4.20 -12.91
CA ALA A 131 14.05 5.64 -12.91
C ALA A 131 13.08 6.37 -11.95
N LEU A 132 11.76 6.11 -12.03
CA LEU A 132 10.79 6.64 -11.06
C LEU A 132 11.10 6.25 -9.62
N LYS A 133 11.55 5.00 -9.38
CA LYS A 133 11.96 4.52 -8.06
C LYS A 133 13.16 5.33 -7.53
N VAL A 134 14.19 5.55 -8.35
CA VAL A 134 15.34 6.38 -7.96
C VAL A 134 14.91 7.83 -7.72
N GLN A 135 14.01 8.39 -8.52
CA GLN A 135 13.49 9.75 -8.32
C GLN A 135 12.72 9.88 -6.99
N LEU A 136 11.96 8.87 -6.58
CA LEU A 136 11.31 8.81 -5.28
C LEU A 136 12.32 8.67 -4.13
N GLU A 137 13.29 7.75 -4.24
CA GLU A 137 14.35 7.60 -3.24
C GLU A 137 15.18 8.89 -3.08
N LEU A 138 15.43 9.63 -4.18
CA LEU A 138 16.11 10.93 -4.17
C LEU A 138 15.22 12.06 -3.57
N LYS A 139 13.91 12.04 -3.86
CA LYS A 139 12.92 12.98 -3.32
C LYS A 139 12.78 12.84 -1.80
N ASP A 140 12.87 11.63 -1.28
CA ASP A 140 12.64 11.31 0.14
C ASP A 140 13.93 11.16 0.95
N LEU A 141 15.11 11.20 0.31
CA LEU A 141 16.41 11.28 0.98
C LEU A 141 16.52 12.53 1.87
N ARG A 142 16.83 12.35 3.16
CA ARG A 142 17.09 13.41 4.13
C ARG A 142 18.46 13.25 4.77
N MET A 143 19.15 14.36 4.98
CA MET A 143 20.30 14.43 5.87
C MET A 143 19.86 14.05 7.28
N LYS A 144 20.62 13.16 7.93
CA LYS A 144 20.41 12.80 9.34
C LYS A 144 21.41 13.57 10.21
N GLU A 145 22.60 13.02 10.39
CA GLU A 145 23.62 13.52 11.33
C GLU A 145 24.82 14.16 10.66
N ARG A 146 25.15 13.79 9.41
CA ARG A 146 26.35 14.26 8.70
C ARG A 146 26.10 14.55 7.22
N ALA A 147 26.67 15.65 6.73
CA ALA A 147 26.55 16.11 5.35
C ALA A 147 27.40 15.28 4.37
N ASP A 148 28.51 14.68 4.81
CA ASP A 148 29.35 13.78 3.99
C ASP A 148 28.56 12.54 3.54
N LYS A 149 27.91 11.87 4.50
CA LYS A 149 27.14 10.64 4.30
C LYS A 149 25.88 10.91 3.47
N TYR A 150 25.23 12.04 3.71
CA TYR A 150 24.12 12.52 2.88
C TYR A 150 24.57 12.81 1.43
N THR A 151 25.70 13.50 1.25
CA THR A 151 26.30 13.82 -0.06
C THR A 151 26.64 12.56 -0.85
N TYR A 152 27.22 11.55 -0.21
CA TYR A 152 27.50 10.26 -0.84
C TYR A 152 26.21 9.57 -1.33
N GLN A 153 25.19 9.47 -0.46
CA GLN A 153 23.90 8.86 -0.79
C GLN A 153 23.16 9.62 -1.91
N PHE A 154 23.19 10.95 -1.87
CA PHE A 154 22.61 11.78 -2.93
C PHE A 154 23.33 11.57 -4.26
N THR A 155 24.66 11.58 -4.27
CA THR A 155 25.48 11.40 -5.48
C THR A 155 25.22 10.04 -6.14
N TYR A 156 25.05 8.99 -5.34
CA TYR A 156 24.71 7.66 -5.85
C TYR A 156 23.36 7.64 -6.58
N LEU A 157 22.33 8.28 -6.02
CA LEU A 157 20.99 8.34 -6.62
C LEU A 157 20.92 9.32 -7.80
N ALA A 158 21.51 10.51 -7.70
CA ALA A 158 21.45 11.54 -8.75
C ALA A 158 22.16 11.10 -10.05
N LYS A 159 23.21 10.28 -9.97
CA LYS A 159 23.85 9.65 -11.14
C LYS A 159 22.89 8.77 -11.96
N GLN A 160 21.80 8.29 -11.37
CA GLN A 160 20.82 7.41 -12.01
C GLN A 160 19.60 8.19 -12.56
N THR A 161 19.47 9.50 -12.31
CA THR A 161 18.32 10.30 -12.81
C THR A 161 18.61 11.14 -14.06
N GLY A 162 19.88 11.30 -14.46
CA GLY A 162 20.27 12.18 -15.57
C GLY A 162 20.03 13.67 -15.33
N TYR A 163 19.77 14.08 -14.09
CA TYR A 163 19.45 15.47 -13.75
C TYR A 163 20.64 16.41 -13.97
N ASN A 164 20.38 17.58 -14.55
CA ASN A 164 21.35 18.69 -14.58
C ASN A 164 21.54 19.33 -13.19
N ASP A 165 22.60 20.14 -13.05
CA ASP A 165 22.94 20.79 -11.77
C ASP A 165 21.78 21.58 -11.16
N ALA A 166 20.99 22.31 -11.96
CA ALA A 166 19.85 23.06 -11.44
C ALA A 166 18.80 22.14 -10.77
N ALA A 167 18.44 21.03 -11.43
CA ALA A 167 17.52 20.04 -10.87
C ALA A 167 18.12 19.30 -9.66
N GLN A 168 19.42 18.96 -9.71
CA GLN A 168 20.12 18.36 -8.57
C GLN A 168 20.18 19.30 -7.37
N ILE A 169 20.46 20.59 -7.55
CA ILE A 169 20.51 21.59 -6.47
C ILE A 169 19.14 21.73 -5.79
N VAL A 170 18.03 21.71 -6.55
CA VAL A 170 16.67 21.73 -5.98
C VAL A 170 16.39 20.47 -5.15
N ALA A 171 16.81 19.29 -5.62
CA ALA A 171 16.68 18.05 -4.86
C ALA A 171 17.57 18.02 -3.60
N PHE A 172 18.82 18.50 -3.70
CA PHE A 172 19.79 18.53 -2.60
C PHE A 172 19.34 19.46 -1.47
N LYS A 173 18.83 20.66 -1.83
CA LYS A 173 18.22 21.60 -0.87
C LYS A 173 17.02 21.01 -0.12
N ARG A 174 16.25 20.10 -0.74
CA ARG A 174 15.10 19.42 -0.10
C ARG A 174 15.54 18.39 0.94
N GLY A 175 16.73 17.80 0.81
CA GLY A 175 17.23 16.81 1.75
C GLY A 175 18.08 17.37 2.89
N LEU A 176 18.74 18.52 2.71
CA LEU A 176 19.55 19.18 3.75
C LEU A 176 18.72 19.75 4.91
N LEU A 177 19.39 19.97 6.05
CA LEU A 177 18.85 20.75 7.17
C LEU A 177 18.61 22.21 6.74
N LYS A 178 17.45 22.78 7.09
CA LYS A 178 17.05 24.16 6.73
C LYS A 178 18.09 25.22 7.15
N SER A 179 18.75 25.02 8.29
CA SER A 179 19.83 25.88 8.78
C SER A 179 21.03 25.90 7.83
N LEU A 180 21.49 24.72 7.36
CA LEU A 180 22.58 24.61 6.39
C LEU A 180 22.18 25.20 5.03
N VAL A 181 20.96 24.93 4.53
CA VAL A 181 20.48 25.53 3.27
C VAL A 181 20.53 27.06 3.34
N LEU A 182 20.00 27.67 4.41
CA LEU A 182 20.04 29.11 4.59
C LEU A 182 21.49 29.64 4.69
N LYS A 183 22.34 28.97 5.48
CA LYS A 183 23.76 29.36 5.66
C LYS A 183 24.58 29.27 4.36
N ILE A 184 24.24 28.37 3.45
CA ILE A 184 24.85 28.28 2.10
C ILE A 184 24.28 29.38 1.17
N MET A 185 22.99 29.70 1.27
CA MET A 185 22.38 30.76 0.45
C MET A 185 22.81 32.18 0.83
N THR A 186 23.16 32.42 2.11
CA THR A 186 23.56 33.74 2.62
C THR A 186 25.09 33.93 2.72
N ARG A 187 25.86 33.19 1.92
CA ARG A 187 27.31 33.38 1.79
C ARG A 187 27.65 34.74 1.16
N PRO A 188 28.73 35.43 1.60
CA PRO A 188 29.20 36.66 0.95
C PRO A 188 29.58 36.46 -0.52
N GLU A 189 30.06 35.27 -0.87
CA GLU A 189 30.43 34.87 -2.24
C GLU A 189 29.20 34.53 -3.11
N GLY A 190 27.98 34.65 -2.57
CA GLY A 190 26.73 34.24 -3.20
C GLY A 190 26.40 32.76 -3.03
N ALA A 191 25.20 32.38 -3.47
CA ALA A 191 24.75 30.99 -3.47
C ALA A 191 25.48 30.20 -4.57
N PRO A 192 26.03 28.99 -4.31
CA PRO A 192 26.74 28.23 -5.33
C PRO A 192 25.87 27.84 -6.52
N THR A 193 26.48 27.70 -7.70
CA THR A 193 25.79 27.42 -8.97
C THR A 193 25.90 25.97 -9.44
N THR A 194 26.90 25.21 -8.96
CA THR A 194 27.08 23.78 -9.28
C THR A 194 26.65 22.89 -8.12
N ILE A 195 26.22 21.66 -8.41
CA ILE A 195 25.87 20.68 -7.36
C ILE A 195 27.11 20.30 -6.52
N LYS A 196 28.28 20.23 -7.16
CA LYS A 196 29.56 19.93 -6.50
C LYS A 196 29.89 20.98 -5.43
N ASP A 197 29.69 22.25 -5.73
CA ASP A 197 29.99 23.34 -4.78
C ASP A 197 28.94 23.41 -3.67
N TRP A 198 27.68 23.08 -3.96
CA TRP A 198 26.64 22.88 -2.94
C TRP A 198 27.02 21.77 -1.95
N MET A 199 27.50 20.63 -2.45
CA MET A 199 27.95 19.49 -1.64
C MET A 199 29.15 19.86 -0.76
N ASN A 200 30.21 20.40 -1.36
CA ASN A 200 31.42 20.80 -0.64
C ASN A 200 31.12 21.83 0.45
N THR A 201 30.30 22.84 0.15
CA THR A 201 29.91 23.87 1.12
C THR A 201 29.07 23.28 2.27
N ALA A 202 28.17 22.34 1.98
CA ALA A 202 27.37 21.68 3.01
C ALA A 202 28.20 20.85 3.99
N ILE A 203 29.25 20.16 3.50
CA ILE A 203 30.21 19.42 4.34
C ILE A 203 30.98 20.39 5.24
N ILE A 204 31.59 21.43 4.66
CA ILE A 204 32.38 22.43 5.42
C ILE A 204 31.54 23.10 6.52
N PHE A 205 30.28 23.47 6.26
CA PHE A 205 29.42 24.08 7.30
C PHE A 205 28.90 23.09 8.35
N ASP A 206 28.69 21.81 8.01
CA ASP A 206 28.31 20.77 8.97
C ASP A 206 29.49 20.41 9.91
N GLU A 207 30.71 20.32 9.37
CA GLU A 207 31.94 20.03 10.12
C GLU A 207 32.36 21.20 11.01
N SER A 208 32.40 22.43 10.47
CA SER A 208 32.72 23.63 11.25
C SER A 208 31.70 23.91 12.35
N TYR A 209 30.42 23.61 12.14
CA TYR A 209 29.41 23.68 13.21
C TYR A 209 29.68 22.67 14.34
N LYS A 210 30.10 21.45 14.02
CA LYS A 210 30.46 20.44 15.03
C LYS A 210 31.69 20.85 15.84
N GLN A 211 32.73 21.35 15.17
CA GLN A 211 33.93 21.91 15.82
C GLN A 211 33.57 23.09 16.73
N ALA A 212 32.67 23.98 16.31
CA ALA A 212 32.21 25.11 17.15
C ALA A 212 31.39 24.66 18.38
N ILE A 213 30.58 23.61 18.25
CA ILE A 213 29.84 23.00 19.38
C ILE A 213 30.77 22.25 20.34
N GLU A 214 31.85 21.65 19.84
CA GLU A 214 32.86 20.99 20.66
C GLU A 214 33.73 22.00 21.41
N TYR A 215 34.26 23.00 20.71
CA TYR A 215 35.01 24.11 21.31
C TYR A 215 34.16 24.93 22.30
N GLY A 216 32.86 25.09 22.05
CA GLY A 216 31.94 25.73 22.98
C GLY A 216 31.84 25.01 24.33
N LYS A 217 31.91 23.67 24.33
CA LYS A 217 31.93 22.89 25.59
C LYS A 217 33.24 23.08 26.33
N THR A 218 34.38 22.91 25.64
CA THR A 218 35.69 23.08 26.30
C THR A 218 35.87 24.50 26.83
N TRP A 219 35.35 25.51 26.13
CA TRP A 219 35.34 26.88 26.62
C TRP A 219 34.44 27.05 27.85
N ASP A 220 33.22 26.50 27.85
CA ASP A 220 32.33 26.48 29.03
C ASP A 220 32.93 25.69 30.21
N ASP A 221 33.71 24.63 29.97
CA ASP A 221 34.39 23.86 31.02
C ASP A 221 35.60 24.63 31.60
N GLU A 222 36.38 25.30 30.75
CA GLU A 222 37.55 26.13 31.15
C GLU A 222 37.15 27.44 31.85
N HIS A 223 36.02 28.05 31.45
CA HIS A 223 35.61 29.40 31.88
C HIS A 223 34.32 29.42 32.71
N GLY A 224 33.72 28.25 32.99
CA GLY A 224 32.37 28.04 33.53
C GLY A 224 32.06 28.51 34.95
N GLY A 225 32.87 29.39 35.53
CA GLY A 225 32.65 29.90 36.89
C GLY A 225 31.42 30.81 37.04
N LYS A 226 31.06 31.59 36.00
CA LYS A 226 29.93 32.54 36.05
C LYS A 226 29.28 32.74 34.68
N LYS A 227 28.03 32.30 34.51
CA LYS A 227 27.19 32.67 33.36
C LYS A 227 26.95 34.19 33.37
N PRO A 228 27.21 34.93 32.27
CA PRO A 228 26.89 36.36 32.20
C PRO A 228 25.40 36.59 32.39
N GLN A 229 25.03 37.35 33.42
CA GLN A 229 23.63 37.69 33.67
C GLN A 229 23.15 38.61 32.53
N ARG A 230 22.31 38.08 31.64
CA ARG A 230 21.95 38.72 30.35
C ARG A 230 20.92 39.84 30.52
N SER A 231 21.23 40.83 31.34
CA SER A 231 20.44 42.03 31.60
C SER A 231 20.45 42.97 30.39
N PHE A 232 19.66 42.63 29.37
CA PHE A 232 19.24 43.61 28.37
C PHE A 232 18.44 44.72 29.06
N ARG A 233 19.14 45.80 29.44
CA ARG A 233 18.54 47.08 29.80
C ARG A 233 17.66 47.51 28.62
N LYS A 234 16.34 47.41 28.78
CA LYS A 234 15.44 48.34 28.11
C LYS A 234 15.86 49.74 28.57
N LYS A 235 16.41 50.57 27.66
CA LYS A 235 16.41 52.01 27.89
C LYS A 235 14.96 52.46 27.71
N GLU A 236 14.45 53.23 28.66
CA GLU A 236 13.06 53.67 28.64
C GLU A 236 12.84 54.85 27.67
N ASP A 237 11.64 54.93 27.11
CA ASP A 237 11.16 56.06 26.30
C ASP A 237 10.86 57.29 27.20
N ILE A 238 11.91 57.93 27.72
CA ILE A 238 11.82 59.12 28.59
C ILE A 238 12.52 60.31 27.92
N ALA A 239 11.91 60.87 26.86
CA ALA A 239 12.27 62.20 26.32
C ALA A 239 11.24 62.81 25.32
N ILE A 240 9.93 62.51 25.38
CA ILE A 240 8.92 63.19 24.51
C ILE A 240 7.77 63.81 25.32
N LYS A 241 8.14 64.73 26.21
CA LYS A 241 7.29 65.81 26.75
C LYS A 241 8.19 66.97 27.15
N GLN A 242 8.23 68.05 26.34
CA GLN A 242 8.71 69.43 26.64
C GLN A 242 9.07 70.24 25.36
N ILE A 243 8.36 70.07 24.23
CA ILE A 243 8.34 71.06 23.12
C ILE A 243 6.92 71.12 22.52
N THR A 244 6.02 71.86 23.18
CA THR A 244 4.70 72.24 22.63
C THR A 244 4.22 73.56 23.28
N GLU A 245 4.96 74.65 23.07
CA GLU A 245 4.48 76.04 23.19
C GLU A 245 5.58 77.02 22.72
N ILE A 246 5.18 78.12 22.07
CA ILE A 246 6.00 79.25 21.58
C ILE A 246 6.90 78.89 20.36
N ASP A 247 6.90 79.62 19.25
CA ASP A 247 6.05 80.76 18.79
C ASP A 247 4.98 80.29 17.78
#